data_AF-A0AAE1VY26-F1
#
_entry.id   AF-A0AAE1VY26-F1
#
_cell.length_a   1.000
_cell.length_b   1.000
_cell.length_c   1.000
_cell.angle_alpha   90.00
_cell.angle_beta   90.00
_cell.angle_gamma   90.00
#
_symmetry.space_group_name_H-M   'P 1'
#
loop_
_entity.id
_entity.type
_entity.pdbx_description
1 polymer ?
#
loop_
_entity_poly.entity_id
_entity_poly.type
_entity_poly.pdbx_seq_one_letter_code
_entity_poly.pdbx_strand_id
1 'polypeptide(L)'
;MAKERYIVEVERGKPAKDGKPSVGPVYRSKFAKDGFPEPIPGLDSCWDIFRGSQRFCCLLSVKYGVELTELRGGFGFVLKRVLKYSAFFVVEKYPNNRMLGRREIVDGKPGKYSWMTYTEVYDIVLKVGNSIRSCGIEEGGRCGIYGANSPEWIMSMEACNAHGLYCVPLYDTLGAGAVEFIICHAEVALAFVEEKKVSELLKTFPGATKCLRTIVSFGKVTSQQRDEVQKFGVTIYSWDEFLSLDVKLLVEDIGELKPTIFCAVPRVLDRIYSGLQQKISSGGFIKHTMFNLAYSLKLRSMKKGHKHAEASPLCDKIVFSKVKQGLGGKVRLILSGAAPLASHVEEFLRVVSGSYVLQGYGLTETCAGTFVSIPDELSMLGTVGPPVPNVDVCLESVPEMGYDALSSTPRGEVCVRGDTLFSGYYKRDDLTKEVFVDGWFHTGDIGEWQENGSLKIIDRKKNIFKLSQGEYVAVENLENIYGLVPAIESIWVYGNSFESFLVAIINPNKQVLEQWAEEMVYLGTSMPYLKGFEFIKAVHLDPVPFDMERDLITPTFKKKRPQLLKYYQGVIDNMYKSGK
;
A
#
# COMPACT_ATOMS: atom_id res chain seq x y z
N MET A 1 38.72 11.25 -4.20
CA MET A 1 37.85 12.44 -4.18
C MET A 1 37.04 12.39 -2.89
N ALA A 2 37.01 13.46 -2.09
CA ALA A 2 36.13 13.49 -0.93
C ALA A 2 34.69 13.28 -1.41
N LYS A 3 33.96 12.30 -0.84
CA LYS A 3 32.54 12.10 -1.15
C LYS A 3 31.82 13.42 -0.87
N GLU A 4 31.05 13.92 -1.82
CA GLU A 4 30.27 15.13 -1.61
C GLU A 4 29.30 14.89 -0.45
N ARG A 5 29.34 15.78 0.55
CA ARG A 5 28.48 15.72 1.72
C ARG A 5 27.32 16.69 1.54
N TYR A 6 26.09 16.22 1.69
CA TYR A 6 24.87 16.99 1.48
C TYR A 6 24.34 17.68 2.75
N ILE A 7 25.08 17.56 3.84
CA ILE A 7 24.79 18.14 5.14
C ILE A 7 25.98 18.93 5.67
N VAL A 8 25.68 19.93 6.51
CA VAL A 8 26.65 20.70 7.29
C VAL A 8 26.37 20.48 8.77
N GLU A 9 27.43 20.30 9.55
CA GLU A 9 27.33 20.23 11.02
C GLU A 9 27.16 21.65 11.57
N VAL A 10 26.09 21.86 12.34
CA VAL A 10 25.77 23.17 12.95
C VAL A 10 25.94 23.15 14.47
N GLU A 11 25.81 21.98 15.11
CA GLU A 11 26.12 21.79 16.53
C GLU A 11 26.86 20.47 16.73
N ARG A 12 27.82 20.45 17.67
CA ARG A 12 28.56 19.22 18.02
C ARG A 12 27.68 18.26 18.80
N GLY A 13 27.94 16.96 18.63
CA GLY A 13 27.31 15.91 19.41
C GLY A 13 27.61 16.03 20.91
N LYS A 14 26.69 15.54 21.73
CA LYS A 14 26.71 15.59 23.20
C LYS A 14 26.77 14.15 23.75
N PRO A 15 27.75 13.81 24.60
CA PRO A 15 27.80 12.50 25.24
C PRO A 15 26.65 12.33 26.24
N ALA A 16 26.35 11.07 26.60
CA ALA A 16 25.35 10.76 27.60
C ALA A 16 25.70 11.43 28.94
N LYS A 17 24.71 12.06 29.57
CA LYS A 17 24.89 12.79 30.84
C LYS A 17 23.57 12.85 31.62
N ASP A 18 23.65 12.74 32.94
CA ASP A 18 22.50 12.93 33.86
C ASP A 18 21.29 12.03 33.52
N GLY A 19 21.55 10.80 33.06
CA GLY A 19 20.52 9.84 32.67
C GLY A 19 19.93 10.05 31.27
N LYS A 20 20.33 11.10 30.54
CA LYS A 20 19.98 11.31 29.13
C LYS A 20 20.92 10.54 28.20
N PRO A 21 20.41 9.91 27.11
CA PRO A 21 21.25 9.28 26.10
C PRO A 21 22.22 10.26 25.41
N SER A 22 23.23 9.72 24.71
CA SER A 22 24.07 10.57 23.85
C SER A 22 23.25 11.08 22.66
N VAL A 23 23.54 12.31 22.22
CA VAL A 23 22.94 12.93 21.03
C VAL A 23 24.05 13.18 20.03
N GLY A 24 23.86 12.71 18.80
CA GLY A 24 24.78 12.93 17.69
C GLY A 24 24.89 14.41 17.30
N PRO A 25 25.81 14.76 16.39
CA PRO A 25 25.89 16.12 15.86
C PRO A 25 24.59 16.54 15.20
N VAL A 26 24.29 17.84 15.27
CA VAL A 26 23.14 18.42 14.57
C VAL A 26 23.56 18.77 13.15
N TYR A 27 22.79 18.28 12.19
CA TYR A 27 23.01 18.47 10.78
C TYR A 27 21.90 19.30 10.14
N ARG A 28 22.31 20.18 9.23
CA ARG A 28 21.43 20.96 8.36
C ARG A 28 21.74 20.64 6.91
N SER A 29 20.75 20.80 6.02
CA SER A 29 20.96 20.73 4.58
C SER A 29 22.07 21.69 4.11
N LYS A 30 22.98 21.23 3.25
CA LYS A 30 24.02 22.08 2.62
C LYS A 30 23.42 23.25 1.84
N PHE A 31 22.18 23.11 1.36
CA PHE A 31 21.45 24.17 0.63
C PHE A 31 20.96 25.31 1.52
N ALA A 32 20.99 25.16 2.85
CA ALA A 32 20.66 26.19 3.83
C ALA A 32 21.81 26.42 4.82
N LYS A 33 23.07 26.24 4.37
CA LYS A 33 24.26 26.42 5.22
C LYS A 33 24.32 27.79 5.91
N ASP A 34 23.82 28.83 5.23
CA ASP A 34 23.81 30.22 5.71
C ASP A 34 22.45 30.62 6.32
N GLY A 35 21.58 29.63 6.58
CA GLY A 35 20.18 29.84 6.97
C GLY A 35 19.23 29.92 5.79
N PHE A 36 17.93 29.83 6.08
CA PHE A 36 16.89 30.10 5.09
C PHE A 36 16.65 31.62 5.02
N PRO A 37 16.39 32.21 3.85
CA PRO A 37 15.98 33.61 3.77
C PRO A 37 14.75 33.84 4.65
N GLU A 38 14.69 35.00 5.31
CA GLU A 38 13.51 35.43 6.05
C GLU A 38 12.25 35.28 5.19
N PRO A 39 11.12 34.84 5.76
CA PRO A 39 9.85 34.79 5.06
C PRO A 39 9.53 36.15 4.43
N ILE A 40 8.94 36.13 3.23
CA ILE A 40 8.50 37.36 2.58
C ILE A 40 7.44 38.01 3.49
N PRO A 41 7.58 39.29 3.87
CA PRO A 41 6.63 39.96 4.76
C PRO A 41 5.18 39.83 4.27
N GLY A 42 4.29 39.32 5.12
CA GLY A 42 2.89 39.08 4.80
C GLY A 42 2.60 37.72 4.13
N LEU A 43 3.60 36.84 4.01
CA LEU A 43 3.46 35.42 3.67
C LEU A 43 3.82 34.55 4.87
N ASP A 44 3.02 34.68 5.94
CA ASP A 44 3.30 34.08 7.25
C ASP A 44 2.77 32.64 7.39
N SER A 45 2.05 32.14 6.37
CA SER A 45 1.51 30.79 6.35
C SER A 45 1.43 30.20 4.94
N CYS A 46 1.32 28.88 4.84
CA CYS A 46 0.99 28.21 3.58
C CYS A 46 -0.31 28.75 2.96
N TRP A 47 -1.25 29.22 3.80
CA TRP A 47 -2.47 29.87 3.36
C TRP A 47 -2.22 31.21 2.69
N ASP A 48 -1.25 32.00 3.18
CA ASP A 48 -0.90 33.29 2.57
C ASP A 48 -0.18 33.09 1.23
N ILE A 49 0.66 32.05 1.11
CA ILE A 49 1.27 31.64 -0.16
C ILE A 49 0.17 31.20 -1.15
N PHE A 50 -0.77 30.38 -0.69
CA PHE A 50 -1.92 29.95 -1.50
C PHE A 50 -2.80 31.14 -1.92
N ARG A 51 -3.11 32.05 -1.01
CA ARG A 51 -3.89 33.27 -1.26
C ARG A 51 -3.16 34.24 -2.20
N GLY A 52 -1.86 34.39 -2.02
CA GLY A 52 -0.99 35.23 -2.86
C GLY A 52 -0.88 34.69 -4.28
N SER A 53 -0.70 33.38 -4.44
CA SER A 53 -0.72 32.71 -5.75
C SER A 53 -2.10 32.75 -6.42
N GLN A 54 -3.20 32.67 -5.64
CA GLN A 54 -4.54 32.92 -6.16
C GLN A 54 -4.75 34.38 -6.61
N ARG A 55 -4.23 35.37 -5.87
CA ARG A 55 -4.27 36.78 -6.29
C ARG A 55 -3.49 37.01 -7.59
N PHE A 56 -2.34 36.35 -7.74
CA PHE A 56 -1.53 36.41 -8.95
C PHE A 56 -2.25 35.74 -10.14
N CYS A 57 -2.90 34.60 -9.92
CA CYS A 57 -3.75 33.93 -10.92
C CYS A 57 -4.99 34.76 -11.28
N CYS A 58 -5.63 35.42 -10.32
CA CYS A 58 -6.76 36.33 -10.56
C CYS A 58 -6.32 37.60 -11.30
N LEU A 59 -5.15 38.16 -10.99
CA LEU A 59 -4.59 39.30 -11.72
C LEU A 59 -4.22 38.91 -13.17
N LEU A 60 -3.74 37.69 -13.40
CA LEU A 60 -3.55 37.14 -14.74
C LEU A 60 -4.89 36.93 -15.47
N SER A 61 -5.92 36.42 -14.79
CA SER A 61 -7.28 36.28 -15.33
C SER A 61 -7.91 37.63 -15.71
N VAL A 62 -7.72 38.67 -14.90
CA VAL A 62 -8.23 40.03 -15.16
C VAL A 62 -7.41 40.76 -16.23
N LYS A 63 -6.09 40.55 -16.29
CA LYS A 63 -5.19 41.23 -17.25
C LYS A 63 -5.13 40.53 -18.62
N TYR A 64 -5.43 39.23 -18.69
CA TYR A 64 -5.34 38.41 -19.91
C TYR A 64 -6.64 37.67 -20.28
N GLY A 65 -7.74 37.84 -19.54
CA GLY A 65 -9.07 37.35 -19.92
C GLY A 65 -9.24 35.82 -19.84
N VAL A 66 -8.72 35.15 -18.81
CA VAL A 66 -8.84 33.69 -18.65
C VAL A 66 -10.01 33.35 -17.70
N GLU A 67 -11.01 32.59 -18.15
CA GLU A 67 -12.16 32.17 -17.33
C GLU A 67 -11.79 31.18 -16.20
N LEU A 68 -12.39 31.38 -15.02
CA LEU A 68 -12.12 30.67 -13.75
C LEU A 68 -12.73 29.26 -13.65
N THR A 69 -13.29 28.72 -14.73
CA THR A 69 -13.87 27.35 -14.78
C THR A 69 -12.82 26.24 -14.87
N GLU A 70 -11.54 26.56 -15.11
CA GLU A 70 -10.47 25.56 -15.25
C GLU A 70 -9.76 25.15 -13.95
N LEU A 71 -10.10 25.73 -12.79
CA LEU A 71 -9.44 25.39 -11.52
C LEU A 71 -10.21 24.32 -10.72
N ARG A 72 -9.96 23.05 -11.04
CA ARG A 72 -10.31 21.89 -10.20
C ARG A 72 -9.20 21.61 -9.17
N GLY A 73 -9.50 21.68 -7.87
CA GLY A 73 -8.73 20.94 -6.84
C GLY A 73 -8.68 21.52 -5.42
N GLY A 74 -8.91 20.66 -4.42
CA GLY A 74 -8.18 20.67 -3.13
C GLY A 74 -8.97 20.99 -1.84
N PHE A 75 -9.75 22.05 -1.80
CA PHE A 75 -10.05 22.69 -0.49
C PHE A 75 -11.25 22.12 0.30
N GLY A 76 -12.07 21.25 -0.30
CA GLY A 76 -13.25 20.67 0.37
C GLY A 76 -12.98 19.46 1.27
N PHE A 77 -11.73 19.02 1.42
CA PHE A 77 -11.41 17.66 1.91
C PHE A 77 -11.13 17.56 3.44
N VAL A 78 -10.88 18.68 4.13
CA VAL A 78 -10.27 18.66 5.49
C VAL A 78 -11.29 18.47 6.63
N LEU A 79 -12.55 18.88 6.47
CA LEU A 79 -13.54 18.84 7.57
C LEU A 79 -14.12 17.43 7.83
N LYS A 80 -13.94 16.51 6.85
CA LYS A 80 -14.48 15.15 6.79
C LYS A 80 -13.96 14.14 7.83
N ARG A 81 -12.89 14.47 8.56
CA ARG A 81 -12.00 13.45 9.15
C ARG A 81 -12.28 13.05 10.61
N VAL A 82 -13.08 13.81 11.38
CA VAL A 82 -13.18 13.64 12.85
C VAL A 82 -14.12 12.50 13.29
N LEU A 83 -15.02 12.01 12.44
CA LEU A 83 -15.93 10.89 12.76
C LEU A 83 -15.35 9.49 12.46
N LYS A 84 -14.14 9.41 11.88
CA LYS A 84 -13.52 8.19 11.34
C LYS A 84 -12.82 7.28 12.37
N TYR A 85 -12.80 7.62 13.67
CA TYR A 85 -11.76 7.18 14.62
C TYR A 85 -12.03 5.99 15.56
N SER A 86 -13.20 5.33 15.56
CA SER A 86 -13.45 4.21 16.50
C SER A 86 -12.97 2.84 15.99
N ALA A 87 -13.15 2.53 14.70
CA ALA A 87 -12.75 1.24 14.13
C ALA A 87 -11.23 1.08 14.02
N PHE A 88 -10.52 2.17 13.67
CA PHE A 88 -9.05 2.18 13.49
C PHE A 88 -8.31 1.76 14.76
N PHE A 89 -8.71 2.28 15.93
CA PHE A 89 -8.05 1.99 17.20
C PHE A 89 -8.20 0.52 17.64
N VAL A 90 -9.35 -0.10 17.33
CA VAL A 90 -9.59 -1.52 17.68
C VAL A 90 -8.82 -2.45 16.75
N VAL A 91 -8.70 -2.09 15.47
CA VAL A 91 -7.88 -2.84 14.50
C VAL A 91 -6.40 -2.78 14.88
N GLU A 92 -5.88 -1.60 15.26
CA GLU A 92 -4.50 -1.48 15.75
C GLU A 92 -4.24 -2.30 17.01
N LYS A 93 -5.22 -2.37 17.92
CA LYS A 93 -5.06 -3.05 19.21
C LYS A 93 -5.30 -4.56 19.15
N TYR A 94 -6.16 -5.02 18.24
CA TYR A 94 -6.60 -6.41 18.13
C TYR A 94 -6.66 -6.90 16.68
N PRO A 95 -5.61 -6.73 15.87
CA PRO A 95 -5.65 -6.90 14.41
C PRO A 95 -6.10 -8.30 13.99
N ASN A 96 -5.59 -9.32 14.69
CA ASN A 96 -5.82 -10.72 14.38
C ASN A 96 -7.05 -11.32 15.09
N ASN A 97 -7.75 -10.55 15.93
CA ASN A 97 -8.94 -11.05 16.60
C ASN A 97 -10.07 -11.20 15.58
N ARG A 98 -10.89 -12.23 15.76
CA ARG A 98 -12.09 -12.46 14.95
C ARG A 98 -13.06 -11.29 15.15
N MET A 99 -13.47 -10.66 14.05
CA MET A 99 -14.41 -9.55 14.06
C MET A 99 -15.75 -9.98 13.46
N LEU A 100 -15.77 -10.40 12.20
CA LEU A 100 -17.00 -10.76 11.49
C LEU A 100 -16.98 -12.23 11.08
N GLY A 101 -18.04 -12.97 11.38
CA GLY A 101 -18.14 -14.39 11.07
C GLY A 101 -19.33 -14.69 10.15
N ARG A 102 -19.12 -15.58 9.18
CA ARG A 102 -20.19 -16.16 8.35
C ARG A 102 -20.20 -17.67 8.50
N ARG A 103 -21.39 -18.27 8.57
CA ARG A 103 -21.54 -19.71 8.50
C ARG A 103 -21.48 -20.17 7.05
N GLU A 104 -20.61 -21.14 6.78
CA GLU A 104 -20.62 -21.83 5.49
C GLU A 104 -21.85 -22.74 5.42
N ILE A 105 -22.60 -22.69 4.32
CA ILE A 105 -23.71 -23.61 4.09
C ILE A 105 -23.19 -24.79 3.28
N VAL A 106 -23.20 -25.98 3.87
CA VAL A 106 -22.77 -27.23 3.24
C VAL A 106 -24.00 -28.13 3.13
N ASP A 107 -24.38 -28.54 1.92
CA ASP A 107 -25.56 -29.35 1.64
C ASP A 107 -26.87 -28.79 2.23
N GLY A 108 -27.05 -27.47 2.16
CA GLY A 108 -28.22 -26.78 2.71
C GLY A 108 -28.26 -26.74 4.25
N LYS A 109 -27.24 -27.26 4.94
CA LYS A 109 -27.12 -27.23 6.39
C LYS A 109 -26.08 -26.20 6.85
N PRO A 110 -26.34 -25.49 7.95
CA PRO A 110 -25.38 -24.55 8.50
C PRO A 110 -24.13 -25.27 9.05
N GLY A 111 -22.97 -25.02 8.45
CA GLY A 111 -21.66 -25.52 8.84
C GLY A 111 -20.96 -24.64 9.89
N LYS A 112 -19.62 -24.69 9.88
CA LYS A 112 -18.76 -23.90 10.79
C LYS A 112 -18.74 -22.42 10.40
N TYR A 113 -18.41 -21.56 11.37
CA TYR A 113 -18.13 -20.16 11.09
C TYR A 113 -16.74 -20.01 10.46
N SER A 114 -16.71 -19.37 9.30
CA SER A 114 -15.52 -18.73 8.74
C SER A 114 -15.47 -17.30 9.27
N TRP A 115 -14.34 -16.88 9.81
CA TRP A 115 -14.17 -15.59 10.49
C TRP A 115 -13.18 -14.72 9.73
N MET A 116 -13.53 -13.45 9.58
CA MET A 116 -12.62 -12.37 9.20
C MET A 116 -12.11 -11.69 10.46
N THR A 117 -10.83 -11.38 10.45
CA THR A 117 -10.14 -10.62 11.47
C THR A 117 -10.47 -9.14 11.40
N TYR A 118 -10.18 -8.38 12.46
CA TYR A 118 -10.34 -6.91 12.43
C TYR A 118 -9.57 -6.27 11.27
N THR A 119 -8.34 -6.72 10.99
CA THR A 119 -7.53 -6.21 9.87
C THR A 119 -8.16 -6.50 8.51
N GLU A 120 -8.63 -7.72 8.26
CA GLU A 120 -9.27 -8.07 6.98
C GLU A 120 -10.53 -7.25 6.73
N VAL A 121 -11.37 -7.10 7.78
CA VAL A 121 -12.59 -6.28 7.69
C VAL A 121 -12.25 -4.83 7.41
N TYR A 122 -11.24 -4.29 8.09
CA TYR A 122 -10.78 -2.92 7.90
C TYR A 122 -10.26 -2.64 6.48
N ASP A 123 -9.45 -3.55 5.93
CA ASP A 123 -8.93 -3.43 4.57
C ASP A 123 -10.07 -3.44 3.53
N ILE A 124 -11.10 -4.26 3.74
CA ILE A 124 -12.28 -4.28 2.89
C ILE A 124 -13.07 -2.98 3.04
N VAL A 125 -13.29 -2.50 4.26
CA VAL A 125 -13.98 -1.23 4.56
C VAL A 125 -13.35 -0.05 3.83
N LEU A 126 -12.01 0.03 3.80
CA LEU A 126 -11.30 1.07 3.04
C LEU A 126 -11.56 0.96 1.52
N LYS A 127 -11.51 -0.25 0.96
CA LYS A 127 -11.78 -0.49 -0.47
C LYS A 127 -13.22 -0.13 -0.84
N VAL A 128 -14.19 -0.52 -0.01
CA VAL A 128 -15.61 -0.16 -0.19
C VAL A 128 -15.75 1.36 -0.15
N GLY A 129 -15.16 2.02 0.84
CA GLY A 129 -15.19 3.46 1.00
C GLY A 129 -14.63 4.22 -0.20
N ASN A 130 -13.51 3.77 -0.76
CA ASN A 130 -12.93 4.33 -1.98
C ASN A 130 -13.84 4.12 -3.20
N SER A 131 -14.42 2.93 -3.33
CA SER A 131 -15.30 2.59 -4.46
C SER A 131 -16.59 3.42 -4.45
N ILE A 132 -17.11 3.76 -3.27
CA ILE A 132 -18.22 4.72 -3.13
C ILE A 132 -17.83 6.10 -3.68
N ARG A 133 -16.58 6.55 -3.45
CA ARG A 133 -16.07 7.82 -4.00
C ARG A 133 -15.99 7.80 -5.52
N SER A 134 -15.54 6.70 -6.10
CA SER A 134 -15.48 6.52 -7.56
C SER A 134 -16.87 6.55 -8.22
N CYS A 135 -17.93 6.22 -7.47
CA CYS A 135 -19.31 6.41 -7.91
C CYS A 135 -19.84 7.86 -7.77
N GLY A 136 -18.99 8.81 -7.38
CA GLY A 136 -19.33 10.23 -7.30
C GLY A 136 -20.06 10.64 -6.02
N ILE A 137 -20.05 9.80 -4.97
CA ILE A 137 -20.71 10.15 -3.70
C ILE A 137 -19.74 10.88 -2.76
N GLU A 138 -20.08 12.13 -2.48
CA GLU A 138 -19.32 12.98 -1.58
C GLU A 138 -19.72 12.81 -0.09
N GLU A 139 -18.90 13.23 0.89
CA GLU A 139 -19.37 13.25 2.31
C GLU A 139 -20.59 14.13 2.47
N GLY A 140 -21.45 13.67 3.37
CA GLY A 140 -22.84 14.08 3.46
C GLY A 140 -23.76 13.28 2.53
N GLY A 141 -23.22 12.48 1.61
CA GLY A 141 -23.99 11.58 0.76
C GLY A 141 -24.68 10.45 1.53
N ARG A 142 -25.75 9.90 0.94
CA ARG A 142 -26.59 8.87 1.55
C ARG A 142 -26.45 7.54 0.81
N CYS A 143 -26.08 6.51 1.56
CA CYS A 143 -25.95 5.15 1.05
C CYS A 143 -27.00 4.24 1.71
N GLY A 144 -27.84 3.63 0.91
CA GLY A 144 -28.83 2.64 1.35
C GLY A 144 -28.17 1.30 1.66
N ILE A 145 -28.64 0.59 2.68
CA ILE A 145 -28.27 -0.81 2.90
C ILE A 145 -29.52 -1.65 3.08
N TYR A 146 -29.76 -2.58 2.14
CA TYR A 146 -30.96 -3.39 2.05
C TYR A 146 -30.64 -4.89 2.12
N GLY A 147 -30.77 -5.48 3.30
CA GLY A 147 -30.41 -6.88 3.49
C GLY A 147 -30.51 -7.32 4.93
N ALA A 148 -30.47 -8.63 5.14
CA ALA A 148 -30.23 -9.17 6.47
C ALA A 148 -28.82 -8.79 6.98
N ASN A 149 -28.64 -8.80 8.30
CA ASN A 149 -27.33 -8.59 8.91
C ASN A 149 -26.35 -9.65 8.39
N SER A 150 -25.28 -9.18 7.75
CA SER A 150 -24.21 -9.99 7.19
C SER A 150 -22.87 -9.26 7.34
N PRO A 151 -21.74 -9.92 7.08
CA PRO A 151 -20.46 -9.23 7.08
C PRO A 151 -20.39 -8.05 6.09
N GLU A 152 -20.90 -8.20 4.87
CA GLU A 152 -20.94 -7.12 3.86
C GLU A 152 -21.83 -5.97 4.30
N TRP A 153 -22.95 -6.27 4.98
CA TRP A 153 -23.80 -5.25 5.59
C TRP A 153 -23.00 -4.40 6.57
N ILE A 154 -22.29 -5.05 7.51
CA ILE A 154 -21.48 -4.35 8.51
C ILE A 154 -20.34 -3.58 7.84
N MET A 155 -19.63 -4.18 6.89
CA MET A 155 -18.54 -3.51 6.16
C MET A 155 -19.02 -2.31 5.35
N SER A 156 -20.21 -2.38 4.75
CA SER A 156 -20.80 -1.25 4.03
C SER A 156 -21.16 -0.10 4.97
N MET A 157 -21.71 -0.42 6.15
CA MET A 157 -22.00 0.57 7.19
C MET A 157 -20.72 1.22 7.74
N GLU A 158 -19.70 0.42 8.07
CA GLU A 158 -18.40 0.91 8.54
C GLU A 158 -17.71 1.78 7.48
N ALA A 159 -17.81 1.42 6.19
CA ALA A 159 -17.29 2.23 5.09
C ALA A 159 -18.03 3.57 4.97
N CYS A 160 -19.35 3.58 5.18
CA CYS A 160 -20.10 4.84 5.22
C CYS A 160 -19.62 5.73 6.36
N ASN A 161 -19.56 5.18 7.59
CA ASN A 161 -19.11 5.91 8.77
C ASN A 161 -17.68 6.45 8.59
N ALA A 162 -16.77 5.60 8.11
CA ALA A 162 -15.38 5.95 7.89
C ALA A 162 -15.20 6.99 6.79
N HIS A 163 -16.14 7.16 5.88
CA HIS A 163 -16.05 8.13 4.78
C HIS A 163 -16.98 9.33 4.96
N GLY A 164 -17.59 9.50 6.14
CA GLY A 164 -18.48 10.62 6.44
C GLY A 164 -19.78 10.59 5.62
N LEU A 165 -20.26 9.38 5.31
CA LEU A 165 -21.50 9.15 4.58
C LEU A 165 -22.58 8.70 5.56
N TYR A 166 -23.83 9.06 5.27
CA TYR A 166 -24.96 8.59 6.06
C TYR A 166 -25.42 7.22 5.57
N CYS A 167 -25.36 6.23 6.45
CA CYS A 167 -25.94 4.91 6.23
C CYS A 167 -27.46 4.96 6.45
N VAL A 168 -28.23 4.61 5.41
CA VAL A 168 -29.70 4.57 5.42
C VAL A 168 -30.16 3.11 5.34
N PRO A 169 -30.49 2.45 6.46
CA PRO A 169 -30.97 1.08 6.41
C PRO A 169 -32.36 1.02 5.74
N LEU A 170 -32.53 0.10 4.80
CA LEU A 170 -33.77 -0.10 4.06
C LEU A 170 -34.48 -1.34 4.60
N TYR A 171 -35.74 -1.17 5.03
CA TYR A 171 -36.57 -2.25 5.55
C TYR A 171 -37.82 -2.41 4.67
N ASP A 172 -38.16 -3.66 4.37
CA ASP A 172 -39.27 -4.05 3.48
C ASP A 172 -40.43 -4.72 4.23
N THR A 173 -40.44 -4.66 5.56
CA THR A 173 -41.57 -5.12 6.38
C THR A 173 -42.89 -4.45 6.00
N LEU A 174 -42.85 -3.33 5.27
CA LEU A 174 -43.98 -2.56 4.76
C LEU A 174 -44.11 -2.60 3.22
N GLY A 175 -43.34 -3.44 2.52
CA GLY A 175 -43.37 -3.62 1.05
C GLY A 175 -42.53 -2.60 0.24
N ALA A 176 -42.47 -2.81 -1.08
CA ALA A 176 -41.63 -2.01 -2.00
C ALA A 176 -41.91 -0.50 -1.96
N GLY A 177 -43.17 -0.08 -1.76
CA GLY A 177 -43.51 1.35 -1.68
C GLY A 177 -42.85 2.08 -0.50
N ALA A 178 -42.62 1.39 0.62
CA ALA A 178 -41.90 1.96 1.76
C ALA A 178 -40.40 2.11 1.44
N VAL A 179 -39.81 1.13 0.74
CA VAL A 179 -38.41 1.18 0.29
C VAL A 179 -38.20 2.34 -0.69
N GLU A 180 -39.12 2.52 -1.65
CA GLU A 180 -39.09 3.65 -2.58
C GLU A 180 -39.16 4.99 -1.85
N PHE A 181 -40.11 5.12 -0.90
CA PHE A 181 -40.27 6.32 -0.10
C PHE A 181 -38.98 6.67 0.67
N ILE A 182 -38.35 5.69 1.33
CA ILE A 182 -37.11 5.92 2.08
C ILE A 182 -35.97 6.34 1.14
N ILE A 183 -35.80 5.66 0.01
CA ILE A 183 -34.76 6.00 -0.98
C ILE A 183 -34.92 7.44 -1.46
N CYS A 184 -36.13 7.84 -1.81
CA CYS A 184 -36.40 9.18 -2.33
C CYS A 184 -36.29 10.24 -1.23
N HIS A 185 -36.92 10.00 -0.07
CA HIS A 185 -36.95 10.95 1.05
C HIS A 185 -35.54 11.19 1.62
N ALA A 186 -34.73 10.14 1.73
CA ALA A 186 -33.37 10.27 2.23
C ALA A 186 -32.35 10.58 1.11
N GLU A 187 -32.81 10.77 -0.13
CA GLU A 187 -31.97 11.06 -1.30
C GLU A 187 -30.80 10.06 -1.46
N VAL A 188 -31.12 8.77 -1.33
CA VAL A 188 -30.14 7.69 -1.43
C VAL A 188 -29.63 7.58 -2.86
N ALA A 189 -28.32 7.79 -3.04
CA ALA A 189 -27.66 7.78 -4.35
C ALA A 189 -27.03 6.42 -4.70
N LEU A 190 -26.63 5.64 -3.69
CA LEU A 190 -26.11 4.28 -3.84
C LEU A 190 -26.77 3.35 -2.84
N ALA A 191 -27.15 2.14 -3.26
CA ALA A 191 -27.71 1.12 -2.38
C ALA A 191 -26.90 -0.18 -2.43
N PHE A 192 -26.46 -0.64 -1.26
CA PHE A 192 -25.94 -1.99 -1.05
C PHE A 192 -27.10 -2.95 -0.79
N VAL A 193 -27.17 -4.06 -1.51
CA VAL A 193 -28.37 -4.91 -1.56
C VAL A 193 -27.99 -6.39 -1.46
N GLU A 194 -28.68 -7.12 -0.59
CA GLU A 194 -28.58 -8.58 -0.54
C GLU A 194 -29.05 -9.19 -1.87
N GLU A 195 -28.31 -10.17 -2.41
CA GLU A 195 -28.54 -10.72 -3.75
C GLU A 195 -30.02 -11.08 -4.02
N LYS A 196 -30.68 -11.73 -3.06
CA LYS A 196 -32.10 -12.13 -3.17
C LYS A 196 -33.10 -10.97 -3.16
N LYS A 197 -32.69 -9.78 -2.71
CA LYS A 197 -33.54 -8.59 -2.56
C LYS A 197 -33.41 -7.61 -3.72
N VAL A 198 -32.48 -7.83 -4.64
CA VAL A 198 -32.32 -7.00 -5.85
C VAL A 198 -33.63 -6.91 -6.63
N SER A 199 -34.32 -8.05 -6.84
CA SER A 199 -35.61 -8.06 -7.55
C SER A 199 -36.72 -7.30 -6.82
N GLU A 200 -36.68 -7.20 -5.50
CA GLU A 200 -37.64 -6.40 -4.74
C GLU A 200 -37.34 -4.90 -4.85
N LEU A 201 -36.05 -4.53 -4.83
CA LEU A 201 -35.63 -3.15 -5.08
C LEU A 201 -36.04 -2.70 -6.49
N LEU A 202 -35.94 -3.57 -7.50
CA LEU A 202 -36.36 -3.26 -8.86
C LEU A 202 -37.85 -2.91 -8.97
N LYS A 203 -38.71 -3.40 -8.07
CA LYS A 203 -40.14 -3.02 -8.04
C LYS A 203 -40.38 -1.57 -7.64
N THR A 204 -39.39 -0.90 -7.06
CA THR A 204 -39.43 0.54 -6.73
C THR A 204 -39.14 1.42 -7.94
N PHE A 205 -38.81 0.83 -9.08
CA PHE A 205 -38.51 1.59 -10.30
C PHE A 205 -39.82 1.89 -11.05
N PRO A 206 -39.95 3.09 -11.64
CA PRO A 206 -38.92 4.11 -11.82
C PRO A 206 -38.80 5.11 -10.65
N GLY A 207 -39.64 5.03 -9.60
CA GLY A 207 -39.68 6.04 -8.55
C GLY A 207 -38.34 6.26 -7.86
N ALA A 208 -37.68 5.18 -7.45
CA ALA A 208 -36.38 5.22 -6.77
C ALA A 208 -35.23 5.76 -7.65
N THR A 209 -35.32 5.66 -8.98
CA THR A 209 -34.21 6.04 -9.90
C THR A 209 -34.02 7.54 -10.02
N LYS A 210 -34.97 8.33 -9.50
CA LYS A 210 -34.84 9.78 -9.35
C LYS A 210 -33.61 10.14 -8.51
N CYS A 211 -33.36 9.37 -7.46
CA CYS A 211 -32.26 9.57 -6.51
C CYS A 211 -31.16 8.50 -6.68
N LEU A 212 -31.56 7.23 -6.82
CA LEU A 212 -30.64 6.10 -6.88
C LEU A 212 -29.93 6.01 -8.23
N ARG A 213 -28.59 6.01 -8.21
CA ARG A 213 -27.73 5.92 -9.40
C ARG A 213 -26.92 4.61 -9.44
N THR A 214 -26.61 4.05 -8.27
CA THR A 214 -25.74 2.88 -8.16
C THR A 214 -26.35 1.81 -7.25
N ILE A 215 -26.30 0.55 -7.68
CA ILE A 215 -26.64 -0.62 -6.87
C ILE A 215 -25.39 -1.50 -6.72
N VAL A 216 -25.15 -1.99 -5.51
CA VAL A 216 -24.08 -2.94 -5.22
C VAL A 216 -24.70 -4.20 -4.62
N SER A 217 -24.66 -5.31 -5.35
CA SER A 217 -25.11 -6.61 -4.84
C SER A 217 -24.05 -7.18 -3.90
N PHE A 218 -24.45 -7.69 -2.73
CA PHE A 218 -23.57 -8.47 -1.85
C PHE A 218 -23.12 -9.81 -2.45
N GLY A 219 -23.76 -10.23 -3.54
CA GLY A 219 -23.43 -11.46 -4.24
C GLY A 219 -23.27 -11.22 -5.73
N LYS A 220 -23.68 -12.22 -6.53
CA LYS A 220 -23.54 -12.14 -7.98
C LYS A 220 -24.61 -11.24 -8.59
N VAL A 221 -24.35 -10.79 -9.81
CA VAL A 221 -25.28 -9.98 -10.61
C VAL A 221 -25.44 -10.67 -11.97
N THR A 222 -26.69 -10.93 -12.36
CA THR A 222 -26.99 -11.56 -13.64
C THR A 222 -27.03 -10.53 -14.78
N SER A 223 -26.81 -10.98 -16.02
CA SER A 223 -26.91 -10.10 -17.19
C SER A 223 -28.30 -9.47 -17.33
N GLN A 224 -29.36 -10.22 -17.02
CA GLN A 224 -30.73 -9.72 -17.05
C GLN A 224 -30.94 -8.56 -16.05
N GLN A 225 -30.40 -8.68 -14.83
CA GLN A 225 -30.48 -7.60 -13.83
C GLN A 225 -29.72 -6.35 -14.30
N ARG A 226 -28.56 -6.51 -14.97
CA ARG A 226 -27.81 -5.39 -15.56
C ARG A 226 -28.62 -4.66 -16.63
N ASP A 227 -29.18 -5.42 -17.57
CA ASP A 227 -29.98 -4.86 -18.65
C ASP A 227 -31.22 -4.14 -18.12
N GLU A 228 -31.82 -4.67 -17.04
CA GLU A 228 -33.02 -4.09 -16.43
C GLU A 228 -32.73 -2.77 -15.71
N VAL A 229 -31.65 -2.66 -14.92
CA VAL A 229 -31.30 -1.38 -14.26
C VAL A 229 -30.80 -0.33 -15.25
N GLN A 230 -30.10 -0.75 -16.31
CA GLN A 230 -29.50 0.15 -17.28
C GLN A 230 -30.55 0.90 -18.09
N LYS A 231 -31.73 0.30 -18.33
CA LYS A 231 -32.89 0.97 -18.96
C LYS A 231 -33.32 2.23 -18.22
N PHE A 232 -33.04 2.31 -16.92
CA PHE A 232 -33.39 3.45 -16.09
C PHE A 232 -32.17 4.32 -15.73
N GLY A 233 -31.02 4.12 -16.39
CA GLY A 233 -29.80 4.89 -16.15
C GLY A 233 -29.11 4.59 -14.81
N VAL A 234 -29.38 3.42 -14.22
CA VAL A 234 -28.77 2.96 -12.96
C VAL A 234 -27.69 1.92 -13.26
N THR A 235 -26.56 2.01 -12.58
CA THR A 235 -25.46 1.04 -12.70
C THR A 235 -25.52 0.02 -11.56
N ILE A 236 -25.25 -1.26 -11.86
CA ILE A 236 -25.17 -2.32 -10.85
C ILE A 236 -23.81 -3.03 -10.88
N TYR A 237 -23.25 -3.28 -9.70
CA TYR A 237 -21.99 -4.00 -9.49
C TYR A 237 -22.20 -5.24 -8.62
N SER A 238 -21.44 -6.30 -8.86
CA SER A 238 -21.23 -7.34 -7.83
C SER A 238 -20.29 -6.82 -6.74
N TRP A 239 -20.29 -7.46 -5.57
CA TRP A 239 -19.41 -7.08 -4.46
C TRP A 239 -17.93 -7.03 -4.87
N ASP A 240 -17.45 -8.08 -5.53
CA ASP A 240 -16.04 -8.18 -5.96
C ASP A 240 -15.69 -7.16 -7.05
N GLU A 241 -16.62 -6.89 -7.98
CA GLU A 241 -16.43 -5.84 -8.99
C GLU A 241 -16.30 -4.48 -8.33
N PHE A 242 -17.21 -4.18 -7.40
CA PHE A 242 -17.26 -2.92 -6.67
C PHE A 242 -15.95 -2.68 -5.91
N LEU A 243 -15.45 -3.67 -5.16
CA LEU A 243 -14.16 -3.60 -4.46
C LEU A 243 -12.95 -3.35 -5.38
N SER A 244 -13.08 -3.60 -6.68
CA SER A 244 -12.00 -3.50 -7.66
C SER A 244 -12.03 -2.24 -8.52
N LEU A 245 -13.00 -1.35 -8.31
CA LEU A 245 -13.18 -0.13 -9.08
C LEU A 245 -12.01 0.86 -8.98
N ASP A 246 -11.15 0.76 -7.96
CA ASP A 246 -10.17 1.81 -7.58
C ASP A 246 -8.72 1.59 -8.07
N VAL A 247 -8.29 0.38 -8.47
CA VAL A 247 -6.85 0.14 -8.81
C VAL A 247 -6.62 -0.60 -10.13
N LYS A 248 -7.68 -1.05 -10.81
CA LYS A 248 -7.52 -1.69 -12.12
C LYS A 248 -7.17 -0.67 -13.21
N LEU A 249 -7.71 0.54 -13.12
CA LEU A 249 -7.55 1.58 -14.13
C LEU A 249 -6.31 2.45 -13.92
N LEU A 250 -5.55 2.33 -12.82
CA LEU A 250 -4.46 3.25 -12.52
C LEU A 250 -3.43 3.39 -13.67
N VAL A 251 -3.06 2.28 -14.32
CA VAL A 251 -2.12 2.30 -15.46
C VAL A 251 -2.76 2.95 -16.69
N GLU A 252 -4.06 2.76 -16.88
CA GLU A 252 -4.85 3.35 -17.96
C GLU A 252 -5.03 4.86 -17.73
N ASP A 253 -5.33 5.27 -16.49
CA ASP A 253 -5.44 6.66 -16.05
C ASP A 253 -4.10 7.40 -16.16
N ILE A 254 -2.98 6.76 -15.77
CA ILE A 254 -1.64 7.33 -15.98
C ILE A 254 -1.36 7.50 -17.49
N GLY A 255 -1.77 6.52 -18.30
CA GLY A 255 -1.67 6.56 -19.76
C GLY A 255 -2.46 7.70 -20.39
N GLU A 256 -3.65 7.98 -19.87
CA GLU A 256 -4.54 9.04 -20.34
C GLU A 256 -4.09 10.42 -19.84
N LEU A 257 -3.87 10.57 -18.54
CA LEU A 257 -3.49 11.82 -17.88
C LEU A 257 -2.09 12.30 -18.26
N LYS A 258 -1.18 11.37 -18.58
CA LYS A 258 0.21 11.65 -18.95
C LYS A 258 0.90 12.60 -17.95
N PRO A 259 0.94 12.23 -16.64
CA PRO A 259 1.44 13.13 -15.61
C PRO A 259 2.92 13.45 -15.80
N THR A 260 3.35 14.62 -15.35
CA THR A 260 4.78 14.98 -15.31
C THR A 260 5.45 14.61 -13.98
N ILE A 261 4.68 14.58 -12.90
CA ILE A 261 5.12 14.17 -11.56
C ILE A 261 4.16 13.08 -11.09
N PHE A 262 4.71 11.98 -10.57
CA PHE A 262 3.95 10.85 -10.08
C PHE A 262 4.32 10.55 -8.62
N CYS A 263 3.43 10.89 -7.69
CA CYS A 263 3.61 10.59 -6.27
C CYS A 263 2.91 9.26 -5.96
N ALA A 264 3.62 8.31 -5.39
CA ALA A 264 3.11 6.96 -5.14
C ALA A 264 3.62 6.40 -3.80
N VAL A 265 2.87 5.46 -3.24
CA VAL A 265 3.33 4.65 -2.10
C VAL A 265 4.07 3.40 -2.60
N PRO A 266 4.96 2.78 -1.81
CA PRO A 266 5.74 1.62 -2.24
C PRO A 266 4.92 0.52 -2.89
N ARG A 267 3.78 0.15 -2.31
CA ARG A 267 2.87 -0.87 -2.85
C ARG A 267 2.44 -0.62 -4.31
N VAL A 268 2.23 0.64 -4.70
CA VAL A 268 1.88 0.99 -6.09
C VAL A 268 3.09 0.80 -7.00
N LEU A 269 4.27 1.20 -6.55
CA LEU A 269 5.53 1.02 -7.29
C LEU A 269 5.92 -0.46 -7.40
N ASP A 270 5.70 -1.27 -6.37
CA ASP A 270 5.90 -2.72 -6.38
C ASP A 270 4.98 -3.39 -7.41
N ARG A 271 3.72 -2.95 -7.49
CA ARG A 271 2.78 -3.47 -8.49
C ARG A 271 3.21 -3.11 -9.92
N ILE A 272 3.70 -1.88 -10.13
CA ILE A 272 4.28 -1.46 -11.41
C ILE A 272 5.50 -2.32 -11.74
N TYR A 273 6.41 -2.53 -10.76
CA TYR A 273 7.58 -3.38 -10.90
C TYR A 273 7.21 -4.82 -11.29
N SER A 274 6.33 -5.47 -10.53
CA SER A 274 5.88 -6.85 -10.80
C SER A 274 5.19 -6.96 -12.16
N GLY A 275 4.34 -5.99 -12.52
CA GLY A 275 3.70 -5.95 -13.83
C GLY A 275 4.69 -5.76 -14.99
N LEU A 276 5.74 -4.98 -14.81
CA LEU A 276 6.83 -4.84 -15.77
C LEU A 276 7.65 -6.12 -15.88
N GLN A 277 8.04 -6.72 -14.74
CA GLN A 277 8.76 -8.00 -14.71
C GLN A 277 7.98 -9.09 -15.43
N GLN A 278 6.68 -9.24 -15.16
CA GLN A 278 5.83 -10.22 -15.85
C GLN A 278 5.76 -9.97 -17.37
N LYS A 279 5.68 -8.71 -17.82
CA LYS A 279 5.73 -8.36 -19.25
C LYS A 279 7.09 -8.66 -19.90
N ILE A 280 8.17 -8.58 -19.14
CA ILE A 280 9.52 -8.91 -19.60
C ILE A 280 9.70 -10.42 -19.69
N SER A 281 9.28 -11.17 -18.66
CA SER A 281 9.36 -12.64 -18.59
C SER A 281 8.45 -13.33 -19.61
N SER A 282 7.28 -12.76 -19.89
CA SER A 282 6.39 -13.24 -20.98
C SER A 282 6.89 -12.87 -22.39
N GLY A 283 7.93 -12.04 -22.48
CA GLY A 283 8.60 -11.74 -23.74
C GLY A 283 9.47 -12.92 -24.19
N GLY A 284 9.44 -13.24 -25.49
CA GLY A 284 10.34 -14.27 -26.05
C GLY A 284 11.83 -13.99 -25.77
N PHE A 285 12.64 -15.05 -25.80
CA PHE A 285 14.06 -15.08 -25.38
C PHE A 285 14.91 -13.86 -25.82
N ILE A 286 14.72 -13.40 -27.06
CA ILE A 286 15.44 -12.25 -27.62
C ILE A 286 15.09 -10.95 -26.88
N LYS A 287 13.81 -10.70 -26.61
CA LYS A 287 13.35 -9.48 -25.92
C LYS A 287 13.85 -9.45 -24.48
N HIS A 288 13.78 -10.60 -23.80
CA HIS A 288 14.28 -10.76 -22.44
C HIS A 288 15.80 -10.50 -22.35
N THR A 289 16.58 -11.12 -23.24
CA THR A 289 18.04 -10.94 -23.30
C THR A 289 18.42 -9.49 -23.59
N MET A 290 17.76 -8.86 -24.57
CA MET A 290 18.00 -7.46 -24.92
C MET A 290 17.68 -6.51 -23.75
N PHE A 291 16.57 -6.76 -23.04
CA PHE A 291 16.18 -5.95 -21.88
C PHE A 291 17.23 -6.05 -20.77
N ASN A 292 17.65 -7.26 -20.41
CA ASN A 292 18.63 -7.49 -19.34
C ASN A 292 20.01 -6.92 -19.68
N LEU A 293 20.42 -6.98 -20.94
CA LEU A 293 21.65 -6.34 -21.41
C LEU A 293 21.55 -4.81 -21.29
N ALA A 294 20.45 -4.21 -21.77
CA ALA A 294 20.22 -2.77 -21.68
C ALA A 294 20.17 -2.28 -20.23
N TYR A 295 19.48 -3.02 -19.36
CA TYR A 295 19.42 -2.77 -17.91
C TYR A 295 20.82 -2.76 -17.31
N SER A 296 21.60 -3.83 -17.56
CA SER A 296 22.95 -3.99 -17.02
C SER A 296 23.91 -2.89 -17.51
N LEU A 297 23.81 -2.49 -18.78
CA LEU A 297 24.62 -1.41 -19.36
C LEU A 297 24.29 -0.06 -18.72
N LYS A 298 23.01 0.29 -18.63
CA LYS A 298 22.57 1.55 -18.01
C LYS A 298 22.97 1.61 -16.54
N LEU A 299 22.70 0.55 -15.78
CA LEU A 299 23.03 0.48 -14.36
C LEU A 299 24.54 0.62 -14.12
N ARG A 300 25.39 -0.03 -14.92
CA ARG A 300 26.86 0.11 -14.84
C ARG A 300 27.30 1.55 -15.13
N SER A 301 26.66 2.22 -16.09
CA SER A 301 26.96 3.61 -16.43
C SER A 301 26.58 4.57 -15.31
N MET A 302 25.39 4.39 -14.72
CA MET A 302 24.94 5.18 -13.55
C MET A 302 25.81 4.92 -12.31
N LYS A 303 26.27 3.67 -12.08
CA LYS A 303 27.22 3.33 -11.00
C LYS A 303 28.58 4.03 -11.16
N LYS A 304 28.94 4.48 -12.36
CA LYS A 304 30.14 5.29 -12.61
C LYS A 304 29.92 6.79 -12.39
N GLY A 305 28.72 7.22 -12.01
CA GLY A 305 28.37 8.61 -11.76
C GLY A 305 27.82 9.38 -12.97
N HIS A 306 27.52 8.70 -14.08
CA HIS A 306 26.83 9.38 -15.19
C HIS A 306 25.39 9.71 -14.81
N LYS A 307 24.94 10.90 -15.22
CA LYS A 307 23.55 11.33 -15.06
C LYS A 307 22.61 10.39 -15.79
N HIS A 308 21.40 10.24 -15.27
CA HIS A 308 20.38 9.32 -15.80
C HIS A 308 20.16 9.49 -17.31
N ALA A 309 20.08 10.74 -17.79
CA ALA A 309 19.85 11.04 -19.21
C ALA A 309 21.04 10.69 -20.13
N GLU A 310 22.25 10.65 -19.58
CA GLU A 310 23.50 10.40 -20.31
C GLU A 310 23.94 8.93 -20.19
N ALA A 311 23.40 8.21 -19.21
CA ALA A 311 23.85 6.87 -18.85
C ALA A 311 23.67 5.84 -19.98
N SER A 312 22.58 5.92 -20.74
CA SER A 312 22.36 5.06 -21.92
C SER A 312 21.28 5.60 -22.89
N PRO A 313 21.55 6.67 -23.64
CA PRO A 313 20.55 7.30 -24.50
C PRO A 313 19.93 6.36 -25.55
N LEU A 314 20.73 5.41 -26.08
CA LEU A 314 20.26 4.42 -27.05
C LEU A 314 19.32 3.38 -26.42
N CYS A 315 19.67 2.87 -25.24
CA CYS A 315 18.82 1.95 -24.48
C CYS A 315 17.52 2.62 -24.03
N ASP A 316 17.58 3.89 -23.63
CA ASP A 316 16.42 4.67 -23.24
C ASP A 316 15.43 4.84 -24.39
N LYS A 317 15.95 5.10 -25.60
CA LYS A 317 15.13 5.28 -26.79
C LYS A 317 14.52 3.98 -27.31
N ILE A 318 15.29 2.88 -27.30
CA ILE A 318 14.90 1.62 -27.95
C ILE A 318 14.18 0.67 -26.98
N VAL A 319 14.67 0.54 -25.75
CA VAL A 319 14.21 -0.48 -24.79
C VAL A 319 13.26 0.13 -23.76
N PHE A 320 13.69 1.19 -23.07
CA PHE A 320 12.93 1.76 -21.95
C PHE A 320 11.83 2.73 -22.37
N SER A 321 11.79 3.15 -23.64
CA SER A 321 10.72 4.00 -24.18
C SER A 321 9.33 3.39 -23.99
N LYS A 322 9.20 2.06 -24.09
CA LYS A 322 7.93 1.36 -23.82
C LYS A 322 7.50 1.44 -22.36
N VAL A 323 8.47 1.35 -21.43
CA VAL A 323 8.20 1.49 -20.00
C VAL A 323 7.76 2.93 -19.70
N LYS A 324 8.49 3.91 -20.25
CA LYS A 324 8.12 5.33 -20.15
C LYS A 324 6.71 5.62 -20.68
N GLN A 325 6.34 5.04 -21.82
CA GLN A 325 4.99 5.18 -22.36
C GLN A 325 3.92 4.50 -21.49
N GLY A 326 4.24 3.35 -20.88
CA GLY A 326 3.37 2.70 -19.90
C GLY A 326 3.13 3.54 -18.64
N LEU A 327 4.00 4.51 -18.36
CA LEU A 327 3.84 5.51 -17.30
C LEU A 327 3.32 6.86 -17.85
N GLY A 328 2.65 6.88 -19.00
CA GLY A 328 2.07 8.10 -19.57
C GLY A 328 3.04 8.98 -20.36
N GLY A 329 4.29 8.56 -20.56
CA GLY A 329 5.23 9.16 -21.51
C GLY A 329 5.85 10.50 -21.08
N LYS A 330 5.23 11.23 -20.15
CA LYS A 330 5.67 12.57 -19.69
C LYS A 330 6.22 12.60 -18.27
N VAL A 331 6.17 11.49 -17.53
CA VAL A 331 6.70 11.42 -16.17
C VAL A 331 8.19 11.75 -16.22
N ARG A 332 8.59 12.72 -15.40
CA ARG A 332 9.99 13.12 -15.19
C ARG A 332 10.45 12.89 -13.75
N LEU A 333 9.50 12.78 -12.83
CA LEU A 333 9.74 12.61 -11.40
C LEU A 333 8.72 11.64 -10.81
N ILE A 334 9.22 10.63 -10.12
CA ILE A 334 8.47 9.71 -9.29
C ILE A 334 8.92 9.94 -7.85
N LEU A 335 7.99 10.29 -6.97
CA LEU A 335 8.26 10.47 -5.54
C LEU A 335 7.58 9.35 -4.75
N SER A 336 8.39 8.53 -4.08
CA SER A 336 7.94 7.49 -3.15
C SER A 336 7.97 8.01 -1.72
N GLY A 337 6.92 7.74 -0.94
CA GLY A 337 6.86 8.12 0.47
C GLY A 337 5.84 7.29 1.25
N ALA A 338 5.61 7.67 2.51
CA ALA A 338 4.75 6.99 3.50
C ALA A 338 5.27 5.65 4.03
N ALA A 339 6.05 4.90 3.26
CA ALA A 339 6.72 3.67 3.71
C ALA A 339 8.06 3.48 2.97
N PRO A 340 8.98 2.62 3.48
CA PRO A 340 10.22 2.29 2.79
C PRO A 340 9.96 1.60 1.45
N LEU A 341 10.66 2.01 0.39
CA LEU A 341 10.70 1.30 -0.88
C LEU A 341 11.91 0.35 -0.90
N ALA A 342 11.68 -0.91 -1.28
CA ALA A 342 12.76 -1.88 -1.36
C ALA A 342 13.82 -1.46 -2.40
N SER A 343 15.11 -1.54 -2.03
CA SER A 343 16.21 -1.01 -2.84
C SER A 343 16.28 -1.57 -4.26
N HIS A 344 15.85 -2.82 -4.46
CA HIS A 344 15.85 -3.44 -5.79
C HIS A 344 14.72 -2.88 -6.68
N VAL A 345 13.54 -2.56 -6.12
CA VAL A 345 12.45 -1.89 -6.85
C VAL A 345 12.87 -0.48 -7.19
N GLU A 346 13.47 0.23 -6.23
CA GLU A 346 14.01 1.57 -6.45
C GLU A 346 15.09 1.57 -7.54
N GLU A 347 16.09 0.67 -7.46
CA GLU A 347 17.15 0.54 -8.47
C GLU A 347 16.54 0.27 -9.84
N PHE A 348 15.61 -0.69 -9.90
CA PHE A 348 14.94 -1.05 -11.14
C PHE A 348 14.24 0.14 -11.77
N LEU A 349 13.36 0.82 -11.02
CA LEU A 349 12.59 1.96 -11.50
C LEU A 349 13.49 3.15 -11.86
N ARG A 350 14.57 3.42 -11.11
CA ARG A 350 15.58 4.44 -11.45
C ARG A 350 16.25 4.18 -12.79
N VAL A 351 16.40 2.92 -13.18
CA VAL A 351 17.00 2.54 -14.48
C VAL A 351 15.95 2.63 -15.59
N VAL A 352 14.78 2.02 -15.42
CA VAL A 352 13.87 1.71 -16.53
C VAL A 352 12.79 2.76 -16.78
N SER A 353 12.46 3.61 -15.80
CA SER A 353 11.32 4.54 -15.91
C SER A 353 11.60 5.75 -16.82
N GLY A 354 12.87 6.05 -17.10
CA GLY A 354 13.25 7.29 -17.77
C GLY A 354 12.98 8.55 -16.94
N SER A 355 12.82 8.39 -15.62
CA SER A 355 12.42 9.43 -14.66
C SER A 355 13.33 9.43 -13.43
N TYR A 356 13.40 10.55 -12.73
CA TYR A 356 13.98 10.58 -11.39
C TYR A 356 13.07 9.86 -10.41
N VAL A 357 13.56 8.82 -9.74
CA VAL A 357 12.81 8.11 -8.71
C VAL A 357 13.43 8.46 -7.36
N LEU A 358 12.69 9.19 -6.56
CA LEU A 358 13.15 9.75 -5.29
C LEU A 358 12.38 9.14 -4.13
N GLN A 359 13.06 8.87 -3.02
CA GLN A 359 12.40 8.58 -1.74
C GLN A 359 12.30 9.87 -0.92
N GLY A 360 11.13 10.09 -0.34
CA GLY A 360 10.89 11.11 0.66
C GLY A 360 10.46 10.48 1.98
N TYR A 361 10.99 11.01 3.08
CA TYR A 361 10.56 10.64 4.43
C TYR A 361 10.00 11.86 5.14
N GLY A 362 8.93 11.63 5.88
CA GLY A 362 8.14 12.66 6.49
C GLY A 362 6.98 12.07 7.26
N LEU A 363 6.53 12.81 8.26
CA LEU A 363 5.40 12.47 9.11
C LEU A 363 4.32 13.54 8.98
N THR A 364 3.14 13.28 9.55
CA THR A 364 2.10 14.32 9.61
C THR A 364 2.56 15.46 10.51
N GLU A 365 3.24 15.12 11.58
CA GLU A 365 3.84 15.97 12.61
C GLU A 365 4.97 16.87 12.06
N THR A 366 5.56 16.50 10.92
CA THR A 366 6.59 17.30 10.22
C THR A 366 6.04 18.03 8.99
N CYS A 367 4.72 18.07 8.81
CA CYS A 367 4.05 18.67 7.66
C CYS A 367 4.58 18.14 6.31
N ALA A 368 4.56 16.81 6.14
CA ALA A 368 5.08 16.07 4.98
C ALA A 368 6.61 15.91 4.99
N GLY A 369 7.29 16.12 3.86
CA GLY A 369 8.66 15.66 3.63
C GLY A 369 9.72 16.43 4.44
N THR A 370 10.37 15.72 5.36
CA THR A 370 11.53 16.19 6.15
C THR A 370 12.85 15.82 5.48
N PHE A 371 12.85 14.77 4.68
CA PHE A 371 14.01 14.29 3.92
C PHE A 371 13.56 13.97 2.49
N VAL A 372 14.43 14.24 1.52
CA VAL A 372 14.18 13.84 0.13
C VAL A 372 15.51 13.50 -0.57
N SER A 373 15.57 12.34 -1.21
CA SER A 373 16.74 11.94 -2.01
C SER A 373 16.95 12.86 -3.19
N ILE A 374 18.20 13.06 -3.59
CA ILE A 374 18.56 13.97 -4.69
C ILE A 374 18.53 13.23 -6.03
N PRO A 375 18.03 13.86 -7.11
CA PRO A 375 18.15 13.35 -8.47
C PRO A 375 19.59 13.00 -8.88
N ASP A 376 19.76 11.99 -9.73
CA ASP A 376 21.06 11.55 -10.25
C ASP A 376 22.08 11.03 -9.21
N GLU A 377 21.70 10.92 -7.93
CA GLU A 377 22.55 10.35 -6.87
C GLU A 377 22.22 8.88 -6.60
N LEU A 378 22.85 7.98 -7.36
CA LEU A 378 22.70 6.54 -7.13
C LEU A 378 23.31 6.08 -5.79
N SER A 379 24.23 6.87 -5.23
CA SER A 379 24.81 6.64 -3.90
C SER A 379 23.77 6.66 -2.77
N MET A 380 22.60 7.27 -3.01
CA MET A 380 21.49 7.38 -2.07
C MET A 380 20.45 6.24 -2.18
N LEU A 381 20.71 5.20 -2.97
CA LEU A 381 19.81 4.05 -3.10
C LEU A 381 19.52 3.42 -1.72
N GLY A 382 18.24 3.21 -1.41
CA GLY A 382 17.81 2.69 -0.10
C GLY A 382 17.91 3.70 1.04
N THR A 383 18.05 4.99 0.73
CA THR A 383 18.08 6.10 1.71
C THR A 383 16.98 7.11 1.36
N VAL A 384 16.63 7.97 2.31
CA VAL A 384 15.61 9.02 2.14
C VAL A 384 16.22 10.38 1.78
N GLY A 385 17.53 10.41 1.51
CA GLY A 385 18.26 11.64 1.16
C GLY A 385 18.73 12.46 2.35
N PRO A 386 19.25 13.68 2.10
CA PRO A 386 19.52 14.67 3.14
C PRO A 386 18.23 15.33 3.66
N PRO A 387 18.30 16.02 4.81
CA PRO A 387 17.18 16.82 5.31
C PRO A 387 16.84 17.96 4.36
N VAL A 388 15.56 18.35 4.34
CA VAL A 388 15.10 19.53 3.62
C VAL A 388 15.71 20.81 4.23
N PRO A 389 15.83 21.90 3.45
CA PRO A 389 16.56 23.10 3.88
C PRO A 389 16.10 23.77 5.17
N ASN A 390 14.84 23.58 5.57
CA ASN A 390 14.18 24.32 6.64
C ASN A 390 14.12 23.55 7.98
N VAL A 391 14.90 22.48 8.12
CA VAL A 391 14.98 21.70 9.37
C VAL A 391 16.43 21.41 9.75
N ASP A 392 16.65 21.32 11.05
CA ASP A 392 17.82 20.73 11.68
C ASP A 392 17.48 19.33 12.16
N VAL A 393 18.43 18.40 12.05
CA VAL A 393 18.22 17.00 12.44
C VAL A 393 19.43 16.47 13.19
N CYS A 394 19.19 15.75 14.28
CA CYS A 394 20.19 14.94 14.96
C CYS A 394 19.66 13.53 15.21
N LEU A 395 20.54 12.62 15.64
CA LEU A 395 20.14 11.30 16.14
C LEU A 395 20.32 11.28 17.66
N GLU A 396 19.34 10.80 18.40
CA GLU A 396 19.48 10.46 19.81
C GLU A 396 19.75 8.96 19.95
N SER A 397 20.78 8.58 20.71
CA SER A 397 21.10 7.18 20.96
C SER A 397 19.94 6.45 21.64
N VAL A 398 19.81 5.17 21.33
CA VAL A 398 18.84 4.27 21.97
C VAL A 398 19.64 3.11 22.57
N PRO A 399 20.24 3.29 23.77
CA PRO A 399 21.15 2.31 24.36
C PRO A 399 20.50 0.94 24.56
N GLU A 400 19.21 0.92 24.90
CA GLU A 400 18.42 -0.29 25.02
C GLU A 400 18.21 -1.04 23.71
N MET A 401 18.61 -0.48 22.56
CA MET A 401 18.65 -1.11 21.24
C MET A 401 20.07 -1.25 20.67
N GLY A 402 21.10 -0.86 21.43
CA GLY A 402 22.48 -0.86 20.96
C GLY A 402 22.78 0.19 19.87
N TYR A 403 21.92 1.19 19.69
CA TYR A 403 22.14 2.29 18.76
C TYR A 403 22.84 3.45 19.44
N ASP A 404 24.02 3.80 18.91
CA ASP A 404 24.83 4.91 19.39
C ASP A 404 25.04 5.95 18.28
N ALA A 405 24.51 7.14 18.53
CA ALA A 405 24.55 8.30 17.66
C ALA A 405 25.94 8.93 17.56
N LEU A 406 26.89 8.55 18.42
CA LEU A 406 28.29 9.02 18.38
C LEU A 406 29.26 7.97 17.83
N SER A 407 28.77 6.77 17.49
CA SER A 407 29.61 5.70 16.94
C SER A 407 30.09 6.01 15.52
N SER A 408 31.01 5.17 15.00
CA SER A 408 31.48 5.27 13.60
C SER A 408 30.38 5.07 12.56
N THR A 409 29.27 4.43 12.95
CA THR A 409 28.07 4.26 12.14
C THR A 409 26.91 4.87 12.93
N PRO A 410 26.75 6.21 12.87
CA PRO A 410 25.83 6.94 13.74
C PRO A 410 24.41 6.46 13.54
N ARG A 411 23.82 5.91 14.61
CA ARG A 411 22.45 5.36 14.62
C ARG A 411 21.71 5.80 15.85
N GLY A 412 20.42 6.06 15.71
CA GLY A 412 19.58 6.50 16.82
C GLY A 412 18.20 6.93 16.35
N GLU A 413 17.39 7.37 17.30
CA GLU A 413 16.10 8.00 17.02
C GLU A 413 16.31 9.33 16.27
N VAL A 414 15.55 9.53 15.20
CA VAL A 414 15.61 10.77 14.42
C VAL A 414 14.90 11.88 15.18
N CYS A 415 15.63 12.94 15.52
CA CYS A 415 15.07 14.11 16.18
C CYS A 415 15.13 15.32 15.26
N VAL A 416 14.01 16.03 15.11
CA VAL A 416 13.86 17.13 14.14
C VAL A 416 13.53 18.42 14.86
N ARG A 417 14.14 19.53 14.40
CA ARG A 417 13.84 20.89 14.87
C ARG A 417 13.65 21.82 13.66
N GLY A 418 12.58 22.60 13.64
CA GLY A 418 12.34 23.60 12.59
C GLY A 418 10.89 24.04 12.49
N ASP A 419 10.62 24.98 11.59
CA ASP A 419 9.33 25.70 11.51
C ASP A 419 8.21 24.91 10.81
N THR A 420 8.53 23.72 10.28
CA THR A 420 7.53 22.83 9.63
C THR A 420 6.91 21.83 10.59
N LEU A 421 7.31 21.84 11.86
CA LEU A 421 6.74 20.96 12.86
C LEU A 421 5.33 21.44 13.23
N PHE A 422 4.42 20.50 13.41
CA PHE A 422 3.09 20.76 13.94
C PHE A 422 3.13 21.45 15.31
N SER A 423 2.07 22.17 15.66
CA SER A 423 1.97 22.84 16.97
C SER A 423 1.69 21.89 18.15
N GLY A 424 1.53 20.59 17.90
CA GLY A 424 1.15 19.58 18.88
C GLY A 424 -0.19 18.91 18.61
N TYR A 425 -0.52 17.93 19.45
CA TYR A 425 -1.75 17.16 19.36
C TYR A 425 -2.92 17.92 20.02
N TYR A 426 -4.01 18.12 19.28
CA TYR A 426 -5.16 18.87 19.77
C TYR A 426 -5.75 18.24 21.05
N LYS A 427 -5.82 19.04 22.13
CA LYS A 427 -6.29 18.64 23.47
C LYS A 427 -5.49 17.50 24.12
N ARG A 428 -4.29 17.21 23.62
CA ARG A 428 -3.39 16.16 24.15
C ARG A 428 -2.00 16.75 24.38
N ASP A 429 -1.94 17.69 25.31
CA ASP A 429 -0.70 18.33 25.76
C ASP A 429 0.26 17.32 26.41
N ASP A 430 -0.29 16.26 27.04
CA ASP A 430 0.46 15.12 27.56
C ASP A 430 1.30 14.43 26.47
N LEU A 431 0.67 14.06 25.35
CA LEU A 431 1.37 13.43 24.23
C LEU A 431 2.28 14.41 23.49
N THR A 432 1.90 15.69 23.45
CA THR A 432 2.71 16.74 22.81
C THR A 432 4.03 16.91 23.55
N LYS A 433 3.99 16.96 24.89
CA LYS A 433 5.18 17.04 25.74
C LYS A 433 6.02 15.78 25.72
N GLU A 434 5.43 14.62 25.43
CA GLU A 434 6.17 13.35 25.28
C GLU A 434 7.06 13.37 24.03
N VAL A 435 6.56 13.90 22.90
CA VAL A 435 7.31 13.92 21.64
C VAL A 435 8.15 15.17 21.44
N PHE A 436 7.86 16.27 22.14
CA PHE A 436 8.68 17.49 22.12
C PHE A 436 9.52 17.60 23.38
N VAL A 437 10.81 17.29 23.27
CA VAL A 437 11.78 17.34 24.38
C VAL A 437 12.87 18.35 24.03
N ASP A 438 13.10 19.33 24.90
CA ASP A 438 14.14 20.36 24.74
C ASP A 438 14.13 21.08 23.36
N GLY A 439 12.94 21.26 22.77
CA GLY A 439 12.75 21.90 21.45
C GLY A 439 12.97 20.98 20.25
N TRP A 440 13.15 19.67 20.48
CA TRP A 440 13.27 18.64 19.45
C TRP A 440 12.01 17.80 19.39
N PHE A 441 11.53 17.54 18.17
CA PHE A 441 10.50 16.55 17.91
C PHE A 441 11.14 15.17 17.71
N HIS A 442 10.80 14.23 18.58
CA HIS A 442 11.21 12.83 18.53
C HIS A 442 10.25 12.06 17.63
N THR A 443 10.75 11.53 16.51
CA THR A 443 9.90 10.91 15.47
C THR A 443 9.44 9.50 15.80
N GLY A 444 10.08 8.83 16.76
CA GLY A 444 9.91 7.40 17.00
C GLY A 444 10.54 6.50 15.93
N ASP A 445 11.36 7.05 15.02
CA ASP A 445 11.99 6.32 13.92
C ASP A 445 13.50 6.21 14.10
N ILE A 446 14.05 5.03 13.83
CA ILE A 446 15.49 4.81 13.89
C ILE A 446 16.12 5.13 12.55
N GLY A 447 17.08 6.06 12.56
CA GLY A 447 17.86 6.47 11.41
C GLY A 447 19.33 6.04 11.52
N GLU A 448 19.98 5.91 10.37
CA GLU A 448 21.42 5.73 10.22
C GLU A 448 21.98 6.76 9.26
N TRP A 449 22.94 7.57 9.73
CA TRP A 449 23.63 8.52 8.86
C TRP A 449 24.58 7.79 7.91
N GLN A 450 24.46 8.11 6.62
CA GLN A 450 25.39 7.66 5.59
C GLN A 450 26.54 8.66 5.43
N GLU A 451 27.67 8.21 4.88
CA GLU A 451 28.87 9.04 4.70
C GLU A 451 28.63 10.31 3.86
N ASN A 452 27.75 10.23 2.85
CA ASN A 452 27.38 11.35 1.99
C ASN A 452 26.37 12.32 2.67
N GLY A 453 25.92 12.03 3.88
CA GLY A 453 24.94 12.82 4.60
C GLY A 453 23.49 12.55 4.23
N SER A 454 23.19 11.48 3.50
CA SER A 454 21.83 10.98 3.43
C SER A 454 21.48 10.16 4.69
N LEU A 455 20.20 10.11 5.02
CA LEU A 455 19.69 9.31 6.12
C LEU A 455 19.06 8.03 5.56
N LYS A 456 19.39 6.89 6.16
CA LYS A 456 18.67 5.64 5.95
C LYS A 456 17.73 5.41 7.12
N ILE A 457 16.45 5.18 6.85
CA ILE A 457 15.49 4.75 7.87
C ILE A 457 15.67 3.24 8.04
N ILE A 458 15.91 2.80 9.28
CA ILE A 458 16.09 1.39 9.61
C ILE A 458 14.74 0.75 9.90
N ASP A 459 13.99 1.29 10.87
CA ASP A 459 12.69 0.78 11.30
C ASP A 459 12.05 1.76 12.32
N ARG A 460 10.82 1.49 12.77
CA ARG A 460 10.21 2.17 13.92
C ARG A 460 10.88 1.72 15.22
N LYS A 461 11.15 2.63 16.15
CA LYS A 461 11.63 2.33 17.52
C LYS A 461 10.73 1.34 18.27
N LYS A 462 9.45 1.22 17.87
CA LYS A 462 8.50 0.26 18.45
C LYS A 462 8.43 -1.09 17.73
N ASN A 463 9.03 -1.23 16.54
CA ASN A 463 8.96 -2.44 15.69
C ASN A 463 10.26 -3.28 15.70
N ILE A 464 11.30 -2.86 16.42
CA ILE A 464 12.55 -3.62 16.57
C ILE A 464 12.46 -4.54 17.78
N PHE A 465 12.72 -5.83 17.58
CA PHE A 465 12.70 -6.83 18.65
C PHE A 465 14.11 -7.24 19.05
N LYS A 466 14.35 -7.36 20.35
CA LYS A 466 15.53 -8.05 20.89
C LYS A 466 15.19 -9.53 21.02
N LEU A 467 16.01 -10.44 20.49
CA LEU A 467 15.92 -11.88 20.72
C LEU A 467 16.60 -12.29 22.04
N SER A 468 16.40 -13.52 22.52
CA SER A 468 16.90 -13.95 23.84
C SER A 468 18.43 -13.94 23.97
N GLN A 469 19.15 -14.11 22.86
CA GLN A 469 20.61 -13.99 22.76
C GLN A 469 21.10 -12.53 22.79
N GLY A 470 20.19 -11.56 22.76
CA GLY A 470 20.50 -10.14 22.84
C GLY A 470 20.65 -9.41 21.52
N GLU A 471 20.51 -10.10 20.39
CA GLU A 471 20.54 -9.52 19.04
C GLU A 471 19.23 -8.79 18.71
N TYR A 472 19.32 -7.66 18.02
CA TYR A 472 18.16 -6.85 17.61
C TYR A 472 17.83 -7.08 16.13
N VAL A 473 16.54 -7.18 15.82
CA VAL A 473 16.04 -7.49 14.48
C VAL A 473 15.04 -6.42 14.03
N ALA A 474 15.27 -5.87 12.85
CA ALA A 474 14.33 -5.02 12.10
C ALA A 474 13.47 -5.91 11.19
N VAL A 475 12.23 -6.18 11.59
CA VAL A 475 11.35 -7.17 10.94
C VAL A 475 10.84 -6.70 9.58
N GLU A 476 10.55 -5.40 9.42
CA GLU A 476 10.08 -4.84 8.15
C GLU A 476 11.14 -5.01 7.05
N ASN A 477 12.42 -4.86 7.40
CA ASN A 477 13.52 -5.10 6.48
C ASN A 477 13.59 -6.57 6.01
N LEU A 478 13.33 -7.53 6.91
CA LEU A 478 13.30 -8.95 6.55
C LEU A 478 12.10 -9.29 5.67
N GLU A 479 10.92 -8.74 5.97
CA GLU A 479 9.71 -8.92 5.15
C GLU A 479 9.94 -8.42 3.73
N ASN A 480 10.57 -7.25 3.57
CA ASN A 480 10.94 -6.70 2.26
C ASN A 480 11.94 -7.59 1.50
N ILE A 481 12.88 -8.24 2.18
CA ILE A 481 13.86 -9.15 1.56
C ILE A 481 13.19 -10.45 1.14
N TYR A 482 12.42 -11.09 2.02
CA TYR A 482 11.80 -12.38 1.73
C TYR A 482 10.60 -12.25 0.79
N GLY A 483 9.91 -11.11 0.76
CA GLY A 483 8.85 -10.79 -0.20
C GLY A 483 9.31 -10.78 -1.67
N LEU A 484 10.63 -10.85 -1.91
CA LEU A 484 11.22 -11.00 -3.24
C LEU A 484 11.00 -12.37 -3.88
N VAL A 485 10.78 -13.39 -3.07
CA VAL A 485 10.69 -14.77 -3.57
C VAL A 485 9.40 -14.90 -4.40
N PRO A 486 9.46 -15.27 -5.69
CA PRO A 486 8.26 -15.30 -6.55
C PRO A 486 7.12 -16.19 -6.04
N ALA A 487 7.45 -17.21 -5.26
CA ALA A 487 6.49 -18.11 -4.62
C ALA A 487 5.80 -17.50 -3.39
N ILE A 488 6.24 -16.33 -2.91
CA ILE A 488 5.70 -15.61 -1.76
C ILE A 488 4.88 -14.42 -2.28
N GLU A 489 3.58 -14.40 -2.01
CA GLU A 489 2.70 -13.26 -2.30
C GLU A 489 2.78 -12.22 -1.19
N SER A 490 2.81 -12.66 0.07
CA SER A 490 3.04 -11.81 1.23
C SER A 490 3.71 -12.59 2.35
N ILE A 491 4.51 -11.92 3.17
CA ILE A 491 5.17 -12.49 4.35
C ILE A 491 4.99 -11.55 5.54
N TRP A 492 4.78 -12.13 6.72
CA TRP A 492 4.83 -11.43 8.00
C TRP A 492 5.84 -12.12 8.91
N VAL A 493 6.84 -11.39 9.41
CA VAL A 493 7.92 -11.89 10.26
C VAL A 493 7.66 -11.49 11.71
N TYR A 494 7.71 -12.47 12.60
CA TYR A 494 7.53 -12.28 14.04
C TYR A 494 8.77 -12.72 14.82
N GLY A 495 9.17 -11.90 15.78
CA GLY A 495 10.23 -12.19 16.75
C GLY A 495 9.71 -12.15 18.18
N ASN A 496 10.20 -13.06 19.02
CA ASN A 496 9.89 -13.10 20.45
C ASN A 496 11.18 -12.92 21.25
N SER A 497 11.17 -12.02 22.24
CA SER A 497 12.34 -11.75 23.09
C SER A 497 12.77 -12.89 24.00
N PHE A 498 11.93 -13.91 24.17
CA PHE A 498 12.31 -15.14 24.87
C PHE A 498 12.89 -16.22 23.96
N GLU A 499 12.77 -16.06 22.63
CA GLU A 499 13.22 -17.03 21.64
C GLU A 499 14.49 -16.55 20.94
N SER A 500 15.31 -17.50 20.49
CA SER A 500 16.59 -17.18 19.81
C SER A 500 16.49 -17.10 18.30
N PHE A 501 15.29 -17.27 17.75
CA PHE A 501 15.02 -17.35 16.32
C PHE A 501 13.74 -16.60 15.96
N LEU A 502 13.59 -16.30 14.67
CA LEU A 502 12.41 -15.66 14.10
C LEU A 502 11.49 -16.72 13.49
N VAL A 503 10.20 -16.40 13.42
CA VAL A 503 9.21 -17.18 12.68
C VAL A 503 8.49 -16.27 11.68
N ALA A 504 7.90 -16.84 10.63
CA ALA A 504 7.17 -16.07 9.64
C ALA A 504 5.91 -16.80 9.18
N ILE A 505 4.88 -16.02 8.82
CA ILE A 505 3.68 -16.50 8.13
C ILE A 505 3.80 -16.07 6.68
N ILE A 506 3.67 -17.02 5.76
CA ILE A 506 3.82 -16.80 4.32
C ILE A 506 2.51 -17.15 3.62
N ASN A 507 1.98 -16.20 2.84
CA ASN A 507 0.95 -16.49 1.85
C ASN A 507 1.63 -16.79 0.52
N PRO A 508 1.47 -18.00 -0.03
CA PRO A 508 2.14 -18.36 -1.27
C PRO A 508 1.43 -17.81 -2.51
N ASN A 509 2.20 -17.48 -3.54
CA ASN A 509 1.66 -17.07 -4.84
C ASN A 509 1.07 -18.28 -5.57
N LYS A 510 -0.27 -18.33 -5.61
CA LYS A 510 -1.02 -19.45 -6.18
C LYS A 510 -0.71 -19.71 -7.66
N GLN A 511 -0.55 -18.67 -8.48
CA GLN A 511 -0.26 -18.83 -9.92
C GLN A 511 1.11 -19.48 -10.16
N VAL A 512 2.13 -19.07 -9.39
CA VAL A 512 3.48 -19.63 -9.50
C VAL A 512 3.50 -21.10 -9.05
N LEU A 513 2.75 -21.42 -7.99
CA LEU A 513 2.62 -22.81 -7.53
C LEU A 513 1.83 -23.69 -8.50
N GLU A 514 0.79 -23.16 -9.14
CA GLU A 514 0.03 -23.87 -10.18
C GLU A 514 0.90 -24.13 -11.42
N GLN A 515 1.69 -23.16 -11.88
CA GLN A 515 2.65 -23.33 -12.97
C GLN A 515 3.71 -24.40 -12.65
N TRP A 516 4.26 -24.39 -11.43
CA TRP A 516 5.19 -25.41 -10.98
C TRP A 516 4.55 -26.82 -10.96
N ALA A 517 3.27 -26.91 -10.59
CA ALA A 517 2.53 -28.18 -10.63
C ALA A 517 2.32 -28.69 -12.06
N GLU A 518 2.08 -27.79 -13.02
CA GLU A 518 2.01 -28.12 -14.45
C GLU A 518 3.37 -28.59 -15.01
N GLU A 519 4.47 -27.93 -14.63
CA GLU A 519 5.83 -28.35 -15.00
C GLU A 519 6.19 -29.73 -14.44
N MET A 520 5.73 -30.07 -13.24
CA MET A 520 5.92 -31.42 -12.65
C MET A 520 5.20 -32.51 -13.44
N VAL A 521 4.01 -32.22 -13.99
CA VAL A 521 3.29 -33.13 -14.90
C VAL A 521 4.08 -33.30 -16.20
N TYR A 522 4.65 -32.22 -16.74
CA TYR A 522 5.46 -32.24 -17.96
C TYR A 522 6.81 -32.98 -17.80
N LEU A 523 7.50 -32.82 -16.67
CA LEU A 523 8.76 -33.51 -16.38
C LEU A 523 8.60 -35.03 -16.42
N GLY A 524 7.45 -35.54 -15.97
CA GLY A 524 7.09 -36.95 -16.06
C GLY A 524 7.09 -37.47 -17.51
N THR A 525 6.54 -36.70 -18.44
CA THR A 525 6.44 -37.07 -19.87
C THR A 525 7.77 -37.07 -20.65
N SER A 526 8.82 -36.43 -20.11
CA SER A 526 10.12 -36.26 -20.80
C SER A 526 11.25 -37.17 -20.27
N MET A 527 11.01 -37.95 -19.22
CA MET A 527 12.03 -38.84 -18.62
C MET A 527 12.13 -40.16 -19.40
N PRO A 528 13.28 -40.50 -20.02
CA PRO A 528 13.40 -41.64 -20.96
C PRO A 528 13.26 -43.02 -20.30
N TYR A 529 13.20 -43.09 -18.97
CA TYR A 529 13.12 -44.34 -18.20
C TYR A 529 11.72 -44.67 -17.68
N LEU A 530 10.75 -43.77 -17.89
CA LEU A 530 9.37 -43.95 -17.45
C LEU A 530 8.49 -44.33 -18.64
N LYS A 531 7.69 -45.38 -18.48
CA LYS A 531 6.69 -45.80 -19.46
C LYS A 531 5.49 -44.87 -19.40
N GLY A 532 4.76 -44.70 -20.50
CA GLY A 532 3.69 -43.71 -20.61
C GLY A 532 2.55 -43.81 -19.57
N PHE A 533 2.36 -44.96 -18.94
CA PHE A 533 1.38 -45.15 -17.85
C PHE A 533 1.92 -44.73 -16.46
N GLU A 534 3.22 -44.48 -16.34
CA GLU A 534 3.88 -44.05 -15.09
C GLU A 534 3.86 -42.52 -14.95
N PHE A 535 3.34 -41.81 -15.93
CA PHE A 535 3.20 -40.35 -15.91
C PHE A 535 2.01 -39.93 -15.02
N ILE A 536 2.29 -39.01 -14.08
CA ILE A 536 1.26 -38.39 -13.24
C ILE A 536 0.50 -37.36 -14.09
N LYS A 537 -0.80 -37.57 -14.32
CA LYS A 537 -1.63 -36.72 -15.21
C LYS A 537 -2.35 -35.57 -14.52
N ALA A 538 -2.46 -35.60 -13.20
CA ALA A 538 -3.12 -34.58 -12.41
C ALA A 538 -2.48 -34.52 -11.03
N VAL A 539 -2.36 -33.31 -10.48
CA VAL A 539 -1.72 -33.04 -9.19
C VAL A 539 -2.66 -32.16 -8.35
N HIS A 540 -2.77 -32.48 -7.06
CA HIS A 540 -3.42 -31.64 -6.07
C HIS A 540 -2.36 -31.08 -5.13
N LEU A 541 -2.42 -29.77 -4.88
CA LEU A 541 -1.56 -29.09 -3.91
C LEU A 541 -2.32 -28.95 -2.59
N ASP A 542 -1.94 -29.73 -1.57
CA ASP A 542 -2.43 -29.53 -0.21
C ASP A 542 -1.51 -28.52 0.49
N PRO A 543 -2.05 -27.40 1.01
CA PRO A 543 -1.27 -26.39 1.73
C PRO A 543 -0.72 -26.88 3.09
N VAL A 544 -1.22 -28.02 3.61
CA VAL A 544 -0.83 -28.58 4.90
C VAL A 544 0.08 -29.80 4.70
N PRO A 545 1.31 -29.82 5.25
CA PRO A 545 2.22 -30.96 5.17
C PRO A 545 1.60 -32.23 5.74
N PHE A 546 1.87 -33.41 5.16
CA PHE A 546 1.38 -34.66 5.74
C PHE A 546 1.88 -34.81 7.18
N ASP A 547 0.95 -34.97 8.11
CA ASP A 547 1.22 -34.94 9.53
C ASP A 547 0.56 -36.14 10.24
N MET A 548 0.95 -36.33 11.50
CA MET A 548 0.41 -37.39 12.36
C MET A 548 -0.97 -37.06 12.91
N GLU A 549 -1.33 -35.78 13.01
CA GLU A 549 -2.61 -35.33 13.58
C GLU A 549 -3.79 -35.72 12.69
N ARG A 550 -3.59 -35.64 11.37
CA ARG A 550 -4.52 -36.13 10.34
C ARG A 550 -4.37 -37.62 10.04
N ASP A 551 -3.54 -38.33 10.81
CA ASP A 551 -3.24 -39.76 10.67
C ASP A 551 -2.71 -40.15 9.27
N LEU A 552 -2.00 -39.25 8.60
CA LEU A 552 -1.52 -39.45 7.22
C LEU A 552 -0.12 -40.07 7.16
N ILE A 553 0.66 -39.95 8.23
CA ILE A 553 2.01 -40.51 8.35
C ILE A 553 2.22 -41.23 9.70
N THR A 554 3.19 -42.15 9.76
CA THR A 554 3.65 -42.76 11.01
C THR A 554 4.56 -41.81 11.79
N PRO A 555 4.84 -42.09 13.07
CA PRO A 555 5.88 -41.38 13.85
C PRO A 555 7.29 -41.42 13.26
N THR A 556 7.52 -42.30 12.29
CA THR A 556 8.76 -42.40 11.51
C THR A 556 8.63 -41.77 10.11
N PHE A 557 7.63 -40.90 9.91
CA PHE A 557 7.34 -40.18 8.66
C PHE A 557 7.03 -41.09 7.45
N LYS A 558 6.63 -42.35 7.69
CA LYS A 558 6.17 -43.25 6.62
C LYS A 558 4.73 -42.93 6.26
N LYS A 559 4.44 -42.80 4.95
CA LYS A 559 3.10 -42.52 4.42
C LYS A 559 2.12 -43.67 4.72
N LYS A 560 1.02 -43.38 5.41
CA LYS A 560 -0.08 -44.32 5.66
C LYS A 560 -1.03 -44.32 4.46
N ARG A 561 -0.68 -45.10 3.43
CA ARG A 561 -1.38 -45.09 2.11
C ARG A 561 -2.90 -45.30 2.18
N PRO A 562 -3.45 -46.24 2.98
CA PRO A 562 -4.91 -46.39 3.09
C PRO A 562 -5.61 -45.15 3.67
N GLN A 563 -4.97 -44.51 4.64
CA GLN A 563 -5.46 -43.29 5.29
C GLN A 563 -5.39 -42.09 4.34
N LEU A 564 -4.29 -41.95 3.60
CA LEU A 564 -4.15 -40.96 2.53
C LEU A 564 -5.25 -41.12 1.47
N LEU A 565 -5.51 -42.34 1.01
CA LEU A 565 -6.58 -42.60 0.04
C LEU A 565 -7.95 -42.21 0.61
N LYS A 566 -8.25 -42.64 1.84
CA LYS A 566 -9.51 -42.31 2.51
C LYS A 566 -9.70 -40.80 2.69
N TYR A 567 -8.63 -40.09 3.04
CA TYR A 567 -8.65 -38.65 3.29
C TYR A 567 -8.82 -37.85 1.99
N TYR A 568 -8.09 -38.19 0.94
CA TYR A 568 -8.13 -37.48 -0.35
C TYR A 568 -9.11 -38.07 -1.35
N GLN A 569 -9.96 -39.04 -0.99
CA GLN A 569 -10.81 -39.78 -1.93
C GLN A 569 -11.62 -38.84 -2.83
N GLY A 570 -12.31 -37.85 -2.25
CA GLY A 570 -13.11 -36.89 -3.03
C GLY A 570 -12.27 -36.01 -3.96
N VAL A 571 -11.05 -35.66 -3.56
CA VAL A 571 -10.11 -34.89 -4.38
C VAL A 571 -9.58 -35.75 -5.53
N ILE A 572 -9.21 -37.00 -5.25
CA ILE A 572 -8.76 -37.98 -6.23
C ILE A 572 -9.86 -38.25 -7.27
N ASP A 573 -11.10 -38.48 -6.83
CA ASP A 573 -12.23 -38.72 -7.71
C ASP A 573 -12.49 -37.51 -8.63
N ASN A 574 -12.35 -36.29 -8.11
CA ASN A 574 -12.47 -35.07 -8.92
C ASN A 574 -11.32 -34.92 -9.91
N MET A 575 -10.08 -35.20 -9.52
CA MET A 575 -8.93 -35.20 -10.44
C MET A 575 -9.11 -36.20 -11.59
N TYR A 576 -9.67 -37.39 -11.33
CA TYR A 576 -9.97 -38.37 -12.39
C TYR A 576 -11.15 -37.96 -13.28
N LYS A 577 -12.11 -37.20 -12.75
CA LYS A 577 -13.22 -36.63 -13.54
C LYS A 577 -12.76 -35.48 -14.43
N SER A 578 -11.84 -34.64 -13.97
CA SER A 578 -11.33 -33.48 -14.70
C SER A 578 -10.15 -33.80 -15.63
N GLY A 579 -9.43 -34.90 -15.40
CA GLY A 579 -8.27 -35.34 -16.18
C GLY A 579 -8.58 -36.29 -17.35
N LYS A 580 -9.85 -36.34 -17.79
CA LYS A 580 -10.28 -37.08 -18.99
C LYS A 580 -10.18 -36.24 -20.25
#